data_AF-A0A832VXJ9-F1
#
_entry.id   AF-A0A832VXJ9-F1
#
_cell.length_a   1.000
_cell.length_b   1.000
_cell.length_c   1.000
_cell.angle_alpha   90.00
_cell.angle_beta   90.00
_cell.angle_gamma   90.00
#
_symmetry.space_group_name_H-M   'P 1'
#
loop_
_entity.id
_entity.type
_entity.pdbx_description
1 polymer ?
#
loop_
_entity_poly.entity_id
_entity_poly.type
_entity_poly.pdbx_seq_one_letter_code
_entity_poly.pdbx_strand_id
1 'polypeptide(L)' 'MTQENLNMDYSKYDFKESTEMYVHLSKKGLSKEVIQEISKLKNEPQWMLDFRLRSYEVFMKK' A
#
# COMPACT_ATOMS: atom_id res chain seq x y z
N MET A 1 -24.07 0.26 -42.52
CA MET A 1 -24.15 0.53 -41.06
C MET A 1 -22.86 1.22 -40.67
N THR A 2 -22.85 2.55 -40.64
CA THR A 2 -21.68 3.35 -40.25
C THR A 2 -21.42 3.15 -38.76
N GLN A 3 -20.25 2.64 -38.39
CA GLN A 3 -19.84 2.54 -36.98
C GLN A 3 -19.47 3.94 -36.49
N GLU A 4 -20.35 4.57 -35.74
CA GLU A 4 -20.01 5.78 -34.99
C GLU A 4 -19.09 5.40 -33.82
N ASN A 5 -17.83 5.82 -33.88
CA ASN A 5 -16.89 5.68 -32.78
C ASN A 5 -17.16 6.82 -31.78
N LEU A 6 -17.89 6.53 -30.71
CA LEU A 6 -18.01 7.44 -29.56
C LEU A 6 -16.63 7.59 -28.89
N ASN A 7 -15.90 8.64 -29.22
CA ASN A 7 -14.69 9.03 -28.51
C ASN A 7 -15.08 9.81 -27.24
N MET A 8 -15.33 9.09 -26.16
CA MET A 8 -15.64 9.66 -24.85
C MET A 8 -14.34 9.94 -24.10
N ASP A 9 -14.00 11.22 -23.93
CA ASP A 9 -12.82 11.65 -23.17
C ASP A 9 -13.09 11.56 -21.65
N TYR A 10 -12.47 10.57 -21.01
CA TYR A 10 -12.54 10.33 -19.57
C TYR A 10 -11.33 10.88 -18.81
N SER A 11 -10.46 11.68 -19.43
CA SER A 11 -9.25 12.24 -18.81
C SER A 11 -9.52 12.99 -17.49
N LYS A 12 -10.70 13.62 -17.37
CA LYS A 12 -11.20 14.26 -16.14
C LYS A 12 -11.27 13.32 -14.92
N TYR A 13 -11.37 12.01 -15.15
CA TYR A 13 -11.48 10.98 -14.11
C TYR A 13 -10.19 10.16 -13.93
N ASP A 14 -9.15 10.44 -14.72
CA ASP A 14 -7.83 9.79 -14.62
C ASP A 14 -6.97 10.46 -13.53
N PHE A 15 -7.39 10.28 -12.27
CA PHE A 15 -6.69 10.83 -11.12
C PHE A 15 -5.35 10.10 -10.91
N LYS A 16 -4.26 10.74 -11.31
CA LYS A 16 -2.89 10.29 -11.06
C LYS A 16 -2.31 11.06 -9.88
N GLU A 17 -2.45 10.50 -8.69
CA GLU A 17 -1.76 11.04 -7.52
C GLU A 17 -0.32 10.49 -7.52
N SER A 18 0.64 11.40 -7.70
CA SER A 18 2.06 11.06 -7.73
C SER A 18 2.54 10.65 -6.35
N THR A 19 3.29 9.55 -6.26
CA THR A 19 3.93 9.10 -5.02
C THR A 19 5.30 9.76 -4.78
N GLU A 20 5.71 10.71 -5.63
CA GLU A 20 7.03 11.36 -5.57
C GLU A 20 7.27 12.14 -4.27
N MET A 21 6.20 12.61 -3.62
CA MET A 21 6.29 13.36 -2.36
C MET A 21 6.23 12.47 -1.11
N TYR A 22 6.22 11.14 -1.26
CA TYR A 22 6.12 10.25 -0.10
C TYR A 22 7.44 10.17 0.66
N VAL A 23 7.41 10.51 1.96
CA VAL A 23 8.58 10.48 2.86
C VAL A 23 9.18 9.07 2.96
N HIS A 24 8.35 8.04 2.80
CA HIS A 24 8.78 6.65 2.78
C HIS A 24 7.84 5.82 1.93
N LEU A 25 8.41 5.01 1.03
CA LEU A 25 7.71 4.01 0.24
C LEU A 25 8.15 2.63 0.72
N SER A 26 7.25 1.95 1.43
CA SER A 26 7.50 0.57 1.83
C SER A 26 7.50 -0.35 0.62
N LYS A 27 8.22 -1.47 0.73
CA LYS A 27 8.25 -2.48 -0.33
C LYS A 27 6.84 -3.00 -0.63
N LYS A 28 6.62 -3.38 -1.89
CA LYS A 28 5.34 -3.99 -2.31
C LYS A 28 5.14 -5.32 -1.59
N GLY A 29 3.94 -5.52 -1.05
CA GLY A 29 3.55 -6.74 -0.35
C GLY A 29 3.69 -6.65 1.17
N LEU A 30 2.99 -7.53 1.88
CA LEU A 30 3.03 -7.61 3.33
C LEU A 30 4.00 -8.71 3.77
N SER A 31 5.09 -8.34 4.42
CA SER A 31 6.09 -9.27 4.96
C SER A 31 6.49 -8.89 6.39
N LYS A 32 7.18 -9.81 7.09
CA LYS A 32 7.71 -9.55 8.43
C LYS A 32 8.68 -8.37 8.43
N GLU A 33 9.49 -8.25 7.38
CA GLU A 33 10.46 -7.16 7.20
C GLU A 33 9.77 -5.81 7.05
N VAL A 34 8.68 -5.74 6.27
CA VAL A 34 7.88 -4.51 6.11
C VAL A 34 7.28 -4.07 7.45
N ILE A 35 6.79 -5.01 8.26
CA ILE A 35 6.24 -4.71 9.58
C ILE A 35 7.32 -4.15 10.53
N GLN A 36 8.52 -4.74 10.50
CA GLN A 36 9.65 -4.26 11.30
C GLN A 36 10.13 -2.88 10.84
N GLU A 37 10.18 -2.64 9.53
CA GLU A 37 10.52 -1.34 8.94
C GLU A 37 9.53 -0.26 9.38
N ILE A 38 8.23 -0.52 9.26
CA ILE A 38 7.17 0.39 9.72
C ILE A 38 7.31 0.69 11.21
N SER A 39 7.55 -0.34 12.03
CA SER A 39 7.68 -0.17 13.49
C SER A 39 8.89 0.69 13.86
N LYS A 40 10.02 0.51 13.17
CA LYS A 40 11.23 1.34 13.33
C LYS A 40 10.98 2.78 12.90
N LEU A 41 10.36 3.00 11.74
CA LEU A 41 10.04 4.34 11.23
C LEU A 41 9.12 5.11 12.18
N LYS A 42 8.19 4.40 12.83
CA LYS A 42 7.24 4.99 13.78
C LYS A 42 7.76 5.03 15.21
N ASN A 43 8.99 4.55 15.45
CA ASN A 43 9.61 4.46 16.77
C ASN A 43 8.67 3.83 17.82
N GLU A 44 7.99 2.75 17.44
CA GLU A 44 6.99 2.10 18.28
C GLU A 44 7.63 1.32 19.44
N PRO A 45 6.96 1.20 20.59
CA PRO A 45 7.43 0.36 21.69
C PRO A 45 7.39 -1.13 21.30
N GLN A 46 8.27 -1.95 21.90
CA GLN A 46 8.44 -3.37 21.55
C GLN A 46 7.14 -4.17 21.55
N TRP A 47 6.24 -3.92 22.51
CA TRP A 47 4.96 -4.62 22.60
C TRP A 47 4.06 -4.42 21.36
N MET A 48 4.16 -3.27 20.69
CA MET A 48 3.43 -2.99 19.45
C MET A 48 4.00 -3.78 18.28
N LEU A 49 5.33 -3.87 18.17
CA LEU A 49 5.99 -4.70 17.16
C LEU A 49 5.57 -6.16 17.33
N ASP A 50 5.63 -6.69 18.55
CA ASP A 50 5.26 -8.07 18.85
C ASP A 50 3.78 -8.34 18.53
N PHE A 51 2.89 -7.38 18.83
CA PHE A 51 1.49 -7.46 18.47
C PHE A 51 1.30 -7.55 16.95
N ARG A 52 1.93 -6.65 16.18
CA ARG A 52 1.85 -6.65 14.71
C ARG A 52 2.37 -7.96 14.11
N LEU A 53 3.49 -8.47 14.62
CA LEU A 53 4.07 -9.73 14.15
C LEU A 53 3.14 -10.92 14.42
N ARG A 54 2.51 -10.99 15.60
CA ARG A 54 1.51 -12.03 15.89
C ARG A 54 0.29 -11.93 14.96
N SER A 55 -0.21 -10.73 14.70
CA SER A 55 -1.31 -10.52 13.75
C SER A 55 -0.95 -10.99 12.34
N TYR A 56 0.28 -10.72 11.88
CA TYR A 56 0.76 -11.22 10.60
C TYR A 56 0.83 -12.74 10.55
N GLU A 57 1.30 -13.39 11.61
CA GLU A 57 1.33 -14.85 11.68
C GLU A 57 -0.07 -15.48 11.66
N VAL A 58 -1.05 -14.85 12.31
CA VAL A 58 -2.44 -15.28 12.23
C VAL A 58 -3.00 -15.07 10.82
N PHE A 59 -2.69 -13.95 10.18
CA PHE A 59 -3.10 -13.65 8.81
C PHE A 59 -2.57 -14.70 7.82
N MET A 60 -1.29 -15.06 7.91
CA MET A 60 -0.67 -16.05 7.00
C MET A 60 -1.16 -17.49 7.22
N LYS A 61 -1.83 -17.77 8.34
CA LYS A 61 -2.40 -19.09 8.67
C LYS A 61 -3.86 -19.25 8.26
N LYS A 62 -4.55 -18.15 7.91
CA LYS A 62 -5.93 -18.15 7.44
C LYS A 62 -5.97 -18.09 5.92
#